data_AF-A0A9P7SFP1-F1
#
_entry.id   AF-A0A9P7SFP1-F1
#
_cell.length_a   1.000
_cell.length_b   1.000
_cell.length_c   1.000
_cell.angle_alpha   90.00
_cell.angle_beta   90.00
_cell.angle_gamma   90.00
#
_symmetry.space_group_name_H-M   'P 1'
#
loop_
_entity.id
_entity.type
_entity.pdbx_description
1 polymer ?
#
loop_
_entity_poly.entity_id
_entity_poly.type
_entity_poly.pdbx_seq_one_letter_code
_entity_poly.pdbx_strand_id
1 'polypeptide(L)'
;MNRPADKPLYAVKDIPGKGKGLVATANIIKGTRILSEQAAIALPFGLPDKERRKVISQQLKTLNHDARNAFLSLQNRFPTKSQYVGIFNTNSLCIKTSTDEGSFVDQAAIFLIASLINHDCENNAQQSWNNNTRRHNIHALRNIQEGEEITLSYVFSLLDRASRQALLKKSFNFTCSCRLCSLPIRESQRRDGNVQRVAALDEVAKHQRSTAPLQSLQCYHCVLAYHLSKYGREDCEYAQAHGDVATLLVMYGDLARGRYFAQKAASVFRTLLGSDSNEAAEFAAMARDPSRHQQYGFSMKWKTSVDEIPYGLGSADLENWRWERLIPEGIAPYGDIPSKEHFIKGGMSKKRHWCYMGEIVKTKFLHPVQLEVKDSRDKKIALHFYSSNTSDTGNSLRPGQYQKGYTVVILDALQYRFEFGSGINQEDLRMMKVKDDCRMTQPEGSGLVPLHRIPDVLIQRLLI
;
A
#
# COMPACT_ATOMS: atom_id res chain seq x y z
N MET A 1 6.85 -28.98 38.61
CA MET A 1 6.25 -27.65 38.83
C MET A 1 5.09 -27.51 37.86
N ASN A 2 3.84 -27.61 38.34
CA ASN A 2 2.66 -27.38 37.51
C ASN A 2 2.64 -25.91 37.10
N ARG A 3 2.63 -25.61 35.79
CA ARG A 3 2.33 -24.25 35.32
C ARG A 3 0.96 -23.85 35.89
N PRO A 4 0.79 -22.61 36.39
CA PRO A 4 -0.55 -22.11 36.68
C PRO A 4 -1.41 -22.34 35.43
N ALA A 5 -2.66 -22.80 35.59
CA ALA A 5 -3.58 -22.90 34.46
C ALA A 5 -3.61 -21.54 33.76
N ASP A 6 -3.03 -21.46 32.57
CA ASP A 6 -2.91 -20.20 31.83
C ASP A 6 -4.33 -19.65 31.69
N LYS A 7 -4.56 -18.44 32.25
CA LYS A 7 -5.84 -17.75 32.07
C LYS A 7 -6.11 -17.68 30.57
N PRO A 8 -7.36 -17.93 30.11
CA PRO A 8 -7.68 -17.79 28.71
C PRO A 8 -7.33 -16.37 28.25
N LEU A 9 -6.86 -16.23 27.00
CA LEU A 9 -6.47 -14.92 26.42
C LEU A 9 -7.67 -14.04 26.05
N TYR A 10 -8.84 -14.64 25.91
CA TYR A 10 -10.08 -13.95 25.56
C TYR A 10 -11.29 -14.55 26.28
N ALA A 11 -12.36 -13.77 26.35
CA ALA A 11 -13.69 -14.21 26.75
C ALA A 11 -14.72 -13.80 25.69
N VAL A 12 -15.73 -14.63 25.48
CA VAL A 12 -16.89 -14.27 24.64
C VAL A 12 -17.81 -13.36 25.46
N LYS A 13 -18.09 -12.16 24.97
CA LYS A 13 -18.96 -11.18 25.62
C LYS A 13 -20.00 -10.64 24.65
N ASP A 14 -21.11 -10.13 25.18
CA ASP A 14 -22.04 -9.32 24.40
C ASP A 14 -21.44 -7.92 24.20
N ILE A 15 -21.43 -7.49 22.94
CA ILE A 15 -20.89 -6.24 22.45
C ILE A 15 -22.07 -5.39 21.95
N PRO A 16 -22.30 -4.21 22.56
CA PRO A 16 -23.42 -3.34 22.19
C PRO A 16 -23.50 -3.10 20.67
N GLY A 17 -24.64 -3.42 20.07
CA GLY A 17 -24.90 -3.23 18.64
C GLY A 17 -24.20 -4.20 17.68
N LYS A 18 -23.28 -5.05 18.17
CA LYS A 18 -22.55 -6.04 17.34
C LYS A 18 -22.94 -7.50 17.64
N GLY A 19 -23.61 -7.76 18.77
CA GLY A 19 -23.94 -9.11 19.23
C GLY A 19 -22.79 -9.68 20.03
N LYS A 20 -22.45 -10.96 19.90
CA LYS A 20 -21.29 -11.52 20.60
C LYS A 20 -19.97 -11.09 19.95
N GLY A 21 -18.90 -11.06 20.74
CA GLY A 21 -17.54 -10.77 20.30
C GLY A 21 -16.50 -11.35 21.26
N LEU A 22 -15.24 -11.35 20.85
CA LEU A 22 -14.13 -11.75 21.70
C LEU A 22 -13.52 -10.51 22.35
N VAL A 23 -13.33 -10.55 23.67
CA VAL A 23 -12.68 -9.48 24.44
C VAL A 23 -11.47 -10.04 25.14
N ALA A 24 -10.34 -9.36 25.03
CA ALA A 24 -9.11 -9.75 25.70
C ALA A 24 -9.29 -9.76 27.23
N THR A 25 -8.80 -10.82 27.87
CA THR A 25 -8.85 -11.02 29.34
C THR A 25 -7.51 -10.78 30.03
N ALA A 26 -6.50 -10.43 29.23
CA ALA A 26 -5.18 -9.97 29.65
C ALA A 26 -4.56 -9.16 28.50
N ASN A 27 -3.45 -8.48 28.74
CA ASN A 27 -2.67 -7.86 27.66
C ASN A 27 -2.11 -8.94 26.72
N ILE A 28 -2.37 -8.79 25.42
CA ILE A 28 -1.88 -9.70 24.37
C ILE A 28 -0.81 -8.98 23.58
N ILE A 29 0.38 -9.58 23.49
CA ILE A 29 1.52 -9.00 22.77
C ILE A 29 1.37 -9.26 21.27
N LYS A 30 1.81 -8.31 20.42
CA LYS A 30 1.89 -8.48 18.96
C LYS A 30 2.51 -9.84 18.59
N GLY A 31 1.90 -10.53 17.65
CA GLY A 31 2.33 -11.84 17.16
C GLY A 31 1.87 -13.05 17.98
N THR A 32 1.22 -12.82 19.13
CA THR A 32 0.63 -13.93 19.89
C THR A 32 -0.48 -14.60 19.09
N ARG A 33 -0.44 -15.94 19.00
CA ARG A 33 -1.56 -16.75 18.47
C ARG A 33 -2.69 -16.78 19.49
N ILE A 34 -3.72 -15.99 19.25
CA ILE A 34 -4.89 -15.82 20.14
C ILE A 34 -5.78 -17.06 20.08
N LEU A 35 -6.05 -17.53 18.86
CA LEU A 35 -6.94 -18.65 18.59
C LEU A 35 -6.34 -19.52 17.48
N SER A 36 -6.59 -20.81 17.59
CA SER A 36 -6.40 -21.76 16.51
C SER A 36 -7.63 -22.67 16.57
N GLU A 37 -8.31 -22.88 15.46
CA GLU A 37 -9.60 -23.59 15.43
C GLU A 37 -9.73 -24.49 14.19
N GLN A 38 -10.34 -25.67 14.33
CA GLN A 38 -10.72 -26.50 13.17
C GLN A 38 -12.10 -26.07 12.68
N ALA A 39 -12.35 -26.21 11.37
CA ALA A 39 -13.65 -25.91 10.82
C ALA A 39 -14.70 -26.89 11.38
N ALA A 40 -15.80 -26.36 11.92
CA ALA A 40 -16.95 -27.18 12.32
C ALA A 40 -17.79 -27.58 11.10
N ILE A 41 -17.86 -26.70 10.10
CA ILE A 41 -18.56 -26.92 8.83
C ILE A 41 -17.72 -26.31 7.72
N ALA A 42 -17.55 -27.00 6.60
CA ALA A 42 -16.87 -26.46 5.42
C ALA A 42 -17.55 -26.91 4.12
N LEU A 43 -17.64 -26.02 3.15
CA LEU A 43 -18.19 -26.33 1.83
C LEU A 43 -17.59 -25.45 0.72
N PRO A 44 -17.54 -25.95 -0.52
CA PRO A 44 -17.17 -25.16 -1.69
C PRO A 44 -18.05 -23.91 -1.87
N PHE A 45 -17.48 -22.86 -2.48
CA PHE A 45 -18.27 -21.72 -2.94
C PHE A 45 -19.23 -22.12 -4.07
N GLY A 46 -20.26 -21.28 -4.30
CA GLY A 46 -21.16 -21.42 -5.45
C GLY A 46 -22.26 -22.47 -5.32
N LEU A 47 -22.30 -23.29 -4.27
CA LEU A 47 -23.39 -24.26 -4.09
C LEU A 47 -24.76 -23.58 -3.99
N PRO A 48 -25.78 -24.06 -4.75
CA PRO A 48 -27.17 -23.61 -4.62
C PRO A 48 -27.70 -23.80 -3.20
N ASP A 49 -28.61 -22.92 -2.75
CA ASP A 49 -29.10 -22.90 -1.37
C ASP A 49 -29.71 -24.24 -0.91
N LYS A 50 -30.35 -25.01 -1.82
CA LYS A 50 -30.92 -26.34 -1.52
C LYS A 50 -29.82 -27.37 -1.19
N GLU A 51 -28.78 -27.41 -2.00
CA GLU A 51 -27.63 -28.32 -1.81
C GLU A 51 -26.80 -27.91 -0.60
N ARG A 52 -26.52 -26.60 -0.47
CA ARG A 52 -25.86 -26.01 0.69
C ARG A 52 -26.53 -26.43 1.99
N ARG A 53 -27.86 -26.32 2.07
CA ARG A 53 -28.63 -26.73 3.25
C ARG A 53 -28.46 -28.22 3.56
N LYS A 54 -28.49 -29.08 2.53
CA LYS A 54 -28.31 -30.54 2.69
C LYS A 54 -26.93 -30.85 3.26
N VAL A 55 -25.88 -30.26 2.70
CA VAL A 55 -24.49 -30.45 3.14
C VAL A 55 -24.29 -29.95 4.58
N ILE A 56 -24.76 -28.75 4.90
CA ILE A 56 -24.70 -28.19 6.27
C ILE A 56 -25.41 -29.13 7.26
N SER A 57 -26.62 -29.57 6.93
CA SER A 57 -27.41 -30.48 7.78
C SER A 57 -26.69 -31.81 8.03
N GLN A 58 -26.02 -32.37 7.01
CA GLN A 58 -25.25 -33.59 7.15
C GLN A 58 -24.03 -33.42 8.07
N GLN A 59 -23.28 -32.33 7.91
CA GLN A 59 -22.11 -32.04 8.77
C GLN A 59 -22.54 -31.72 10.21
N LEU A 60 -23.64 -30.98 10.43
CA LEU A 60 -24.16 -30.73 11.78
C LEU A 60 -24.49 -32.02 12.53
N LYS A 61 -24.97 -33.07 11.85
CA LYS A 61 -25.28 -34.36 12.48
C LYS A 61 -24.03 -35.05 13.03
N THR A 62 -22.84 -34.78 12.50
CA THR A 62 -21.60 -35.39 13.01
C THR A 62 -21.02 -34.65 14.22
N LEU A 63 -21.43 -33.40 14.46
CA LEU A 63 -21.02 -32.61 15.62
C LEU A 63 -21.70 -33.09 16.92
N ASN A 64 -21.08 -32.83 18.08
CA ASN A 64 -21.72 -33.06 19.38
C ASN A 64 -22.82 -32.03 19.68
N HIS A 65 -23.59 -32.24 20.75
CA HIS A 65 -24.72 -31.38 21.12
C HIS A 65 -24.29 -29.92 21.33
N ASP A 66 -23.19 -29.67 22.03
CA ASP A 66 -22.71 -28.32 22.35
C ASP A 66 -22.27 -27.56 21.09
N ALA A 67 -21.55 -28.22 20.18
CA ALA A 67 -21.12 -27.65 18.92
C ALA A 67 -22.30 -27.32 17.99
N ARG A 68 -23.34 -28.18 17.95
CA ARG A 68 -24.58 -27.87 17.22
C ARG A 68 -25.29 -26.66 17.80
N ASN A 69 -25.40 -26.59 19.13
CA ASN A 69 -26.02 -25.45 19.80
C ASN A 69 -25.23 -24.16 19.60
N ALA A 70 -23.90 -24.24 19.63
CA ALA A 70 -23.02 -23.12 19.31
C ALA A 70 -23.27 -22.61 17.89
N PHE A 71 -23.33 -23.51 16.89
CA PHE A 71 -23.70 -23.14 15.52
C PHE A 71 -25.09 -22.47 15.44
N LEU A 72 -26.10 -23.04 16.09
CA LEU A 72 -27.46 -22.51 16.08
C LEU A 72 -27.58 -21.15 16.81
N SER A 73 -26.64 -20.84 17.70
CA SER A 73 -26.55 -19.55 18.41
C SER A 73 -25.86 -18.44 17.62
N LEU A 74 -25.21 -18.77 16.49
CA LEU A 74 -24.59 -17.77 15.62
C LEU A 74 -25.64 -16.87 14.95
N GLN A 75 -25.22 -15.67 14.54
CA GLN A 75 -26.14 -14.68 13.97
C GLN A 75 -26.76 -15.17 12.66
N ASN A 76 -28.04 -14.91 12.46
CA ASN A 76 -28.70 -15.09 11.16
C ASN A 76 -29.19 -13.75 10.62
N ARG A 77 -28.44 -13.15 9.70
CA ARG A 77 -28.81 -11.87 9.06
C ARG A 77 -29.62 -12.04 7.78
N PHE A 78 -29.91 -13.28 7.39
CA PHE A 78 -30.70 -13.62 6.21
C PHE A 78 -31.91 -14.50 6.60
N PRO A 79 -32.85 -13.99 7.41
CA PRO A 79 -33.98 -14.77 7.92
C PRO A 79 -34.97 -15.22 6.83
N THR A 80 -34.94 -14.58 5.65
CA THR A 80 -35.72 -15.00 4.48
C THR A 80 -35.20 -16.30 3.85
N LYS A 81 -33.94 -16.68 4.16
CA LYS A 81 -33.38 -17.99 3.83
C LYS A 81 -33.66 -18.97 4.97
N SER A 82 -33.48 -20.27 4.71
CA SER A 82 -33.52 -21.24 5.82
C SER A 82 -32.48 -20.96 6.86
N GLN A 83 -32.82 -21.22 8.13
CA GLN A 83 -31.97 -21.00 9.29
C GLN A 83 -30.50 -21.41 9.06
N TYR A 84 -30.24 -22.65 8.62
CA TYR A 84 -28.87 -23.14 8.42
C TYR A 84 -28.09 -22.37 7.36
N VAL A 85 -28.73 -22.06 6.24
CA VAL A 85 -28.11 -21.27 5.15
C VAL A 85 -27.90 -19.82 5.57
N GLY A 86 -28.87 -19.23 6.27
CA GLY A 86 -28.79 -17.85 6.75
C GLY A 86 -27.69 -17.66 7.79
N ILE A 87 -27.59 -18.58 8.77
CA ILE A 87 -26.49 -18.64 9.74
C ILE A 87 -25.16 -18.81 9.00
N PHE A 88 -25.07 -19.80 8.11
CA PHE A 88 -23.82 -20.08 7.40
C PHE A 88 -23.35 -18.87 6.59
N ASN A 89 -24.21 -18.27 5.76
CA ASN A 89 -23.86 -17.11 4.94
C ASN A 89 -23.48 -15.87 5.75
N THR A 90 -23.98 -15.75 6.98
CA THR A 90 -23.66 -14.62 7.86
C THR A 90 -22.27 -14.77 8.49
N ASN A 91 -21.86 -15.99 8.82
CA ASN A 91 -20.73 -16.25 9.72
C ASN A 91 -19.55 -16.98 9.07
N SER A 92 -19.71 -17.48 7.84
CA SER A 92 -18.66 -18.26 7.19
C SER A 92 -17.45 -17.41 6.83
N LEU A 93 -16.27 -17.93 7.11
CA LEU A 93 -14.97 -17.37 6.73
C LEU A 93 -14.43 -18.10 5.49
N CYS A 94 -13.71 -17.37 4.64
CA CYS A 94 -13.08 -17.96 3.46
C CYS A 94 -11.81 -18.71 3.87
N ILE A 95 -11.65 -19.94 3.37
CA ILE A 95 -10.43 -20.74 3.49
C ILE A 95 -10.01 -21.24 2.11
N LYS A 96 -8.70 -21.39 1.90
CA LYS A 96 -8.15 -21.97 0.67
C LYS A 96 -7.54 -23.32 0.99
N THR A 97 -8.14 -24.39 0.50
CA THR A 97 -7.66 -25.76 0.74
C THR A 97 -6.87 -26.26 -0.45
N SER A 98 -5.71 -26.87 -0.21
CA SER A 98 -4.97 -27.60 -1.24
C SER A 98 -5.72 -28.86 -1.66
N THR A 99 -5.79 -29.12 -2.96
CA THR A 99 -6.26 -30.37 -3.54
C THR A 99 -5.11 -31.38 -3.64
N ASP A 100 -5.46 -32.64 -3.86
CA ASP A 100 -4.47 -33.71 -4.08
C ASP A 100 -3.65 -33.47 -5.37
N GLU A 101 -4.16 -32.64 -6.29
CA GLU A 101 -3.48 -32.22 -7.53
C GLU A 101 -2.58 -30.99 -7.34
N GLY A 102 -2.44 -30.48 -6.11
CA GLY A 102 -1.62 -29.31 -5.80
C GLY A 102 -2.25 -27.96 -6.19
N SER A 103 -3.51 -27.96 -6.64
CA SER A 103 -4.28 -26.73 -6.86
C SER A 103 -4.94 -26.24 -5.57
N PHE A 104 -5.38 -24.98 -5.52
CA PHE A 104 -6.12 -24.44 -4.37
C PHE A 104 -7.57 -24.20 -4.74
N VAL A 105 -8.47 -24.59 -3.84
CA VAL A 105 -9.91 -24.35 -3.97
C VAL A 105 -10.38 -23.47 -2.82
N ASP A 106 -11.09 -22.40 -3.17
CA ASP A 106 -11.74 -21.53 -2.20
C ASP A 106 -12.96 -22.25 -1.61
N GLN A 107 -13.06 -22.25 -0.29
CA GLN A 107 -14.19 -22.78 0.46
C GLN A 107 -14.68 -21.77 1.50
N ALA A 108 -15.94 -21.91 1.88
CA ALA A 108 -16.51 -21.21 3.02
C ALA A 108 -16.56 -22.18 4.21
N ALA A 109 -16.17 -21.71 5.39
CA ALA A 109 -16.14 -22.54 6.59
C ALA A 109 -16.65 -21.80 7.83
N ILE A 110 -17.25 -22.54 8.76
CA ILE A 110 -17.68 -22.04 10.07
C ILE A 110 -16.70 -22.50 11.12
N PHE A 111 -16.31 -21.53 11.95
CA PHE A 111 -15.46 -21.70 13.10
C PHE A 111 -16.26 -21.18 14.29
N LEU A 112 -16.64 -22.04 15.23
CA LEU A 112 -17.63 -21.72 16.26
C LEU A 112 -17.20 -20.54 17.12
N ILE A 113 -15.90 -20.35 17.33
CA ILE A 113 -15.36 -19.20 18.05
C ILE A 113 -14.88 -18.11 17.10
N ALA A 114 -14.09 -18.42 16.07
CA ALA A 114 -13.53 -17.39 15.19
C ALA A 114 -14.62 -16.61 14.43
N SER A 115 -15.74 -17.23 14.09
CA SER A 115 -16.89 -16.57 13.46
C SER A 115 -17.59 -15.54 14.36
N LEU A 116 -17.30 -15.50 15.67
CA LEU A 116 -17.82 -14.48 16.59
C LEU A 116 -16.99 -13.19 16.58
N ILE A 117 -15.80 -13.18 15.96
CA ILE A 117 -14.89 -12.04 16.01
C ILE A 117 -15.40 -10.92 15.10
N ASN A 118 -15.79 -9.79 15.67
CA ASN A 118 -16.40 -8.69 14.93
C ASN A 118 -15.44 -7.94 14.00
N HIS A 119 -16.05 -7.16 13.11
CA HIS A 119 -15.34 -6.28 12.20
C HIS A 119 -14.83 -4.99 12.84
N ASP A 120 -13.60 -4.61 12.50
CA ASP A 120 -13.13 -3.22 12.48
C ASP A 120 -12.29 -2.98 11.20
N CYS A 121 -12.42 -1.81 10.56
CA CYS A 121 -11.59 -1.47 9.40
C CYS A 121 -10.11 -1.28 9.78
N GLU A 122 -9.84 -0.94 11.04
CA GLU A 122 -8.51 -0.89 11.65
C GLU A 122 -8.36 -2.03 12.67
N ASN A 123 -8.60 -3.24 12.19
CA ASN A 123 -8.51 -4.48 12.97
C ASN A 123 -7.21 -4.63 13.76
N ASN A 124 -7.29 -5.28 14.93
CA ASN A 124 -6.15 -5.55 15.80
C ASN A 124 -5.68 -7.01 15.76
N ALA A 125 -6.37 -7.89 15.05
CA ALA A 125 -5.96 -9.26 14.80
C ALA A 125 -6.01 -9.65 13.32
N GLN A 126 -5.18 -10.62 12.94
CA GLN A 126 -5.06 -11.18 11.60
C GLN A 126 -5.57 -12.62 11.60
N GLN A 127 -6.42 -12.93 10.64
CA GLN A 127 -6.87 -14.30 10.40
C GLN A 127 -6.04 -14.96 9.29
N SER A 128 -5.85 -16.27 9.40
CA SER A 128 -5.14 -17.08 8.41
C SER A 128 -5.60 -18.52 8.44
N TRP A 129 -5.65 -19.16 7.27
CA TRP A 129 -5.87 -20.60 7.17
C TRP A 129 -4.53 -21.29 6.95
N ASN A 130 -4.11 -22.12 7.90
CA ASN A 130 -2.90 -22.92 7.76
C ASN A 130 -3.26 -24.29 7.16
N ASN A 131 -2.85 -24.51 5.91
CA ASN A 131 -3.10 -25.76 5.18
C ASN A 131 -2.36 -26.96 5.77
N ASN A 132 -1.17 -26.76 6.34
CA ASN A 132 -0.38 -27.84 6.94
C ASN A 132 -1.07 -28.42 8.17
N THR A 133 -1.58 -27.54 9.04
CA THR A 133 -2.26 -27.96 10.26
C THR A 133 -3.77 -28.14 10.08
N ARG A 134 -4.34 -27.69 8.96
CA ARG A 134 -5.78 -27.57 8.69
C ARG A 134 -6.52 -26.81 9.78
N ARG A 135 -5.99 -25.63 10.13
CA ARG A 135 -6.46 -24.80 11.26
C ARG A 135 -6.60 -23.35 10.84
N HIS A 136 -7.66 -22.71 11.32
CA HIS A 136 -7.84 -21.27 11.24
C HIS A 136 -7.19 -20.60 12.44
N ASN A 137 -6.18 -19.78 12.19
CA ASN A 137 -5.39 -19.13 13.21
C ASN A 137 -5.69 -17.63 13.25
N ILE A 138 -5.81 -17.09 14.46
CA ILE A 138 -5.94 -15.67 14.74
C ILE A 138 -4.69 -15.22 15.49
N HIS A 139 -3.95 -14.25 14.96
CA HIS A 139 -2.79 -13.65 15.63
C HIS A 139 -3.00 -12.16 15.90
N ALA A 140 -2.42 -11.65 16.98
CA ALA A 140 -2.44 -10.22 17.29
C ALA A 140 -1.57 -9.44 16.29
N LEU A 141 -2.15 -8.46 15.58
CA LEU A 141 -1.43 -7.57 14.65
C LEU A 141 -0.63 -6.50 15.38
N ARG A 142 -1.08 -6.13 16.58
CA ARG A 142 -0.46 -5.19 17.50
C ARG A 142 -0.69 -5.67 18.93
N ASN A 143 -0.12 -4.96 19.90
CA ASN A 143 -0.51 -5.18 21.30
C ASN A 143 -2.01 -4.87 21.47
N ILE A 144 -2.72 -5.74 22.19
CA ILE A 144 -4.14 -5.63 22.51
C ILE A 144 -4.24 -5.53 24.03
N GLN A 145 -4.91 -4.51 24.54
CA GLN A 145 -5.03 -4.28 25.98
C GLN A 145 -6.08 -5.21 26.58
N GLU A 146 -5.93 -5.55 27.87
CA GLU A 146 -7.01 -6.20 28.62
C GLU A 146 -8.30 -5.40 28.53
N GLY A 147 -9.42 -6.08 28.26
CA GLY A 147 -10.73 -5.46 28.06
C GLY A 147 -10.99 -4.93 26.65
N GLU A 148 -9.99 -4.91 25.76
CA GLU A 148 -10.15 -4.50 24.37
C GLU A 148 -10.84 -5.60 23.53
N GLU A 149 -11.74 -5.22 22.62
CA GLU A 149 -12.36 -6.14 21.67
C GLU A 149 -11.32 -6.62 20.65
N ILE A 150 -11.21 -7.93 20.45
CA ILE A 150 -10.42 -8.53 19.37
C ILE A 150 -11.26 -8.44 18.10
N THR A 151 -10.68 -7.89 17.02
CA THR A 151 -11.39 -7.56 15.78
C THR A 151 -10.61 -8.00 14.54
N LEU A 152 -11.37 -8.34 13.48
CA LEU A 152 -10.86 -8.67 12.15
C LEU A 152 -11.33 -7.65 11.11
N SER A 153 -10.66 -7.58 9.96
CA SER A 153 -11.23 -6.89 8.79
C SER A 153 -12.01 -7.88 7.93
N TYR A 154 -13.28 -7.59 7.66
CA TYR A 154 -14.12 -8.39 6.76
C TYR A 154 -14.00 -7.93 5.31
N VAL A 155 -13.27 -6.84 5.07
CA VAL A 155 -13.07 -6.22 3.77
C VAL A 155 -11.59 -5.99 3.54
N PHE A 156 -11.20 -5.84 2.27
CA PHE A 156 -9.82 -5.50 1.93
C PHE A 156 -9.43 -4.12 2.48
N SER A 157 -8.19 -4.03 2.93
CA SER A 157 -7.60 -2.81 3.51
C SER A 157 -7.53 -1.66 2.49
N LEU A 158 -7.28 -1.99 1.21
CA LEU A 158 -7.12 -1.03 0.11
C LEU A 158 -8.44 -0.63 -0.59
N LEU A 159 -9.54 -0.53 0.15
CA LEU A 159 -10.81 -0.02 -0.35
C LEU A 159 -11.15 1.35 0.23
N ASP A 160 -11.77 2.22 -0.56
CA ASP A 160 -12.30 3.51 -0.09
C ASP A 160 -13.47 3.35 0.90
N ARG A 161 -13.85 4.41 1.61
CA ARG A 161 -14.92 4.35 2.62
C ARG A 161 -16.27 3.91 2.03
N ALA A 162 -16.64 4.42 0.86
CA ALA A 162 -17.93 4.10 0.25
C ALA A 162 -17.99 2.61 -0.11
N SER A 163 -16.92 2.09 -0.72
CA SER A 163 -16.74 0.70 -1.09
C SER A 163 -16.77 -0.24 0.12
N ARG A 164 -16.06 0.10 1.22
CA ARG A 164 -16.12 -0.67 2.48
C ARG A 164 -17.55 -0.72 3.03
N GLN A 165 -18.24 0.43 3.12
CA GLN A 165 -19.62 0.48 3.64
C GLN A 165 -20.59 -0.31 2.76
N ALA A 166 -20.48 -0.18 1.43
CA ALA A 166 -21.35 -0.90 0.49
C ALA A 166 -21.18 -2.41 0.61
N LEU A 167 -19.93 -2.91 0.69
CA LEU A 167 -19.65 -4.34 0.86
C LEU A 167 -20.14 -4.87 2.20
N LEU A 168 -19.93 -4.13 3.29
CA LEU A 168 -20.40 -4.52 4.62
C LEU A 168 -21.93 -4.52 4.69
N LYS A 169 -22.59 -3.53 4.09
CA LYS A 169 -24.05 -3.47 4.03
C LYS A 169 -24.63 -4.61 3.19
N LYS A 170 -24.02 -4.90 2.03
CA LYS A 170 -24.46 -5.98 1.13
C LYS A 170 -24.26 -7.37 1.74
N SER A 171 -23.10 -7.60 2.36
CA SER A 171 -22.67 -8.96 2.76
C SER A 171 -23.01 -9.29 4.22
N PHE A 172 -23.06 -8.27 5.08
CA PHE A 172 -23.24 -8.45 6.54
C PHE A 172 -24.37 -7.57 7.10
N ASN A 173 -25.07 -6.80 6.26
CA ASN A 173 -26.20 -5.95 6.64
C ASN A 173 -25.96 -5.08 7.89
N PHE A 174 -24.82 -4.40 7.96
CA PHE A 174 -24.56 -3.36 8.95
C PHE A 174 -23.81 -2.17 8.34
N THR A 175 -23.83 -1.05 9.06
CA THR A 175 -23.04 0.15 8.74
C THR A 175 -21.90 0.24 9.74
N CYS A 176 -20.65 0.33 9.26
CA CYS A 176 -19.48 0.38 10.13
C CYS A 176 -19.28 1.78 10.72
N SER A 177 -19.06 1.86 12.02
CA SER A 177 -18.83 3.10 12.77
C SER A 177 -17.44 3.18 13.41
N CYS A 178 -16.50 2.31 12.98
CA CYS A 178 -15.12 2.33 13.47
C CYS A 178 -14.42 3.67 13.21
N ARG A 179 -13.25 3.87 13.84
CA ARG A 179 -12.46 5.10 13.72
C ARG A 179 -12.25 5.53 12.26
N LEU A 180 -11.87 4.62 11.37
CA LEU A 180 -11.66 4.91 9.94
C LEU A 180 -12.94 5.30 9.20
N CYS A 181 -14.06 4.67 9.54
CA CYS A 181 -15.36 4.98 8.95
C CYS A 181 -16.01 6.22 9.55
N SER A 182 -15.52 6.69 10.70
CA SER A 182 -15.99 7.89 11.38
C SER A 182 -15.11 9.12 11.14
N LEU A 183 -14.06 9.00 10.30
CA LEU A 183 -13.22 10.14 9.93
C LEU A 183 -14.04 11.28 9.29
N PRO A 184 -13.65 12.55 9.55
CA PRO A 184 -14.19 13.69 8.83
C PRO A 184 -14.07 13.51 7.30
N ILE A 185 -15.01 14.09 6.54
CA ILE A 185 -15.12 13.90 5.09
C ILE A 185 -13.78 14.18 4.38
N ARG A 186 -13.12 15.30 4.72
CA ARG A 186 -11.84 15.69 4.10
C ARG A 186 -10.72 14.68 4.39
N GLU A 187 -10.64 14.15 5.61
CA GLU A 187 -9.64 13.15 5.99
C GLU A 187 -9.93 11.80 5.32
N SER A 188 -11.21 11.41 5.26
CA SER A 188 -11.64 10.20 4.52
C SER A 188 -11.26 10.30 3.05
N GLN A 189 -11.58 11.42 2.38
CA GLN A 189 -11.24 11.63 0.97
C GLN A 189 -9.73 11.59 0.73
N ARG A 190 -8.93 12.22 1.61
CA ARG A 190 -7.47 12.16 1.53
C ARG A 190 -6.96 10.73 1.66
N ARG A 191 -7.49 9.98 2.64
CA ARG A 191 -7.13 8.57 2.85
C ARG A 191 -7.50 7.73 1.63
N ASP A 192 -8.70 7.91 1.10
CA ASP A 192 -9.22 7.13 -0.01
C ASP A 192 -8.44 7.39 -1.30
N GLY A 193 -8.09 8.65 -1.60
CA GLY A 193 -7.22 8.99 -2.72
C GLY A 193 -5.82 8.37 -2.61
N ASN A 194 -5.26 8.31 -1.40
CA ASN A 194 -3.97 7.64 -1.20
C ASN A 194 -4.06 6.13 -1.41
N VAL A 195 -5.13 5.49 -0.91
CA VAL A 195 -5.33 4.04 -1.09
C VAL A 195 -5.49 3.68 -2.56
N GLN A 196 -6.25 4.48 -3.33
CA GLN A 196 -6.39 4.29 -4.77
C GLN A 196 -5.03 4.44 -5.49
N ARG A 197 -4.21 5.42 -5.09
CA ARG A 197 -2.86 5.59 -5.63
C ARG A 197 -1.97 4.39 -5.34
N VAL A 198 -2.01 3.85 -4.12
CA VAL A 198 -1.19 2.70 -3.71
C VAL A 198 -1.61 1.45 -4.46
N ALA A 199 -2.92 1.18 -4.57
CA ALA A 199 -3.43 0.08 -5.37
C ALA A 199 -3.00 0.19 -6.84
N ALA A 200 -3.07 1.39 -7.43
CA ALA A 200 -2.63 1.61 -8.80
C ALA A 200 -1.11 1.40 -8.98
N LEU A 201 -0.29 1.83 -8.02
CA LEU A 201 1.16 1.63 -8.05
C LEU A 201 1.54 0.16 -7.92
N ASP A 202 0.87 -0.57 -7.02
CA ASP A 202 1.08 -2.01 -6.84
C ASP A 202 0.73 -2.79 -8.12
N GLU A 203 -0.40 -2.46 -8.76
CA GLU A 203 -0.78 -3.05 -10.05
C GLU A 203 0.23 -2.73 -11.16
N VAL A 204 0.68 -1.47 -11.28
CA VAL A 204 1.71 -1.08 -12.25
C VAL A 204 3.01 -1.85 -12.00
N ALA A 205 3.44 -1.96 -10.74
CA ALA A 205 4.66 -2.66 -10.36
C ALA A 205 4.62 -4.13 -10.79
N LYS A 206 3.50 -4.81 -10.53
CA LYS A 206 3.27 -6.22 -10.90
C LYS A 206 3.29 -6.42 -12.41
N HIS A 207 2.60 -5.58 -13.17
CA HIS A 207 2.50 -5.71 -14.63
C HIS A 207 3.81 -5.39 -15.36
N GLN A 208 4.61 -4.45 -14.82
CA GLN A 208 5.83 -3.98 -15.48
C GLN A 208 7.10 -4.71 -15.02
N ARG A 209 6.99 -5.67 -14.10
CA ARG A 209 8.16 -6.31 -13.47
C ARG A 209 9.18 -6.89 -14.46
N SER A 210 8.71 -7.37 -15.61
CA SER A 210 9.56 -7.99 -16.65
C SER A 210 10.00 -7.00 -17.74
N THR A 211 9.32 -5.86 -17.88
CA THR A 211 9.51 -4.90 -19.00
C THR A 211 10.17 -3.60 -18.56
N ALA A 212 9.84 -3.10 -17.36
CA ALA A 212 10.40 -1.90 -16.76
C ALA A 212 10.74 -2.13 -15.28
N PRO A 213 11.73 -2.99 -14.97
CA PRO A 213 11.98 -3.47 -13.60
C PRO A 213 12.41 -2.36 -12.64
N LEU A 214 13.12 -1.33 -13.13
CA LEU A 214 13.48 -0.15 -12.33
C LEU A 214 12.23 0.66 -11.94
N GLN A 215 11.26 0.79 -12.85
CA GLN A 215 9.99 1.46 -12.60
C GLN A 215 9.14 0.66 -11.62
N SER A 216 9.09 -0.67 -11.75
CA SER A 216 8.43 -1.53 -10.78
C SER A 216 9.03 -1.40 -9.38
N LEU A 217 10.36 -1.34 -9.26
CA LEU A 217 11.04 -1.16 -7.98
C LEU A 217 10.69 0.21 -7.35
N GLN A 218 10.64 1.28 -8.15
CA GLN A 218 10.18 2.61 -7.70
C GLN A 218 8.73 2.59 -7.21
N CYS A 219 7.83 1.91 -7.92
CA CYS A 219 6.45 1.77 -7.50
C CYS A 219 6.34 1.04 -6.16
N TYR A 220 7.06 -0.08 -5.99
CA TYR A 220 7.09 -0.81 -4.72
C TYR A 220 7.69 0.02 -3.57
N HIS A 221 8.69 0.86 -3.82
CA HIS A 221 9.19 1.79 -2.82
C HIS A 221 8.09 2.72 -2.30
N CYS A 222 7.31 3.33 -3.20
CA CYS A 222 6.18 4.17 -2.82
C CYS A 222 5.09 3.39 -2.06
N VAL A 223 4.81 2.15 -2.47
CA VAL A 223 3.85 1.26 -1.78
C VAL A 223 4.32 0.99 -0.34
N LEU A 224 5.56 0.55 -0.16
CA LEU A 224 6.11 0.24 1.16
C LEU A 224 6.21 1.47 2.08
N ALA A 225 6.61 2.62 1.53
CA ALA A 225 6.63 3.89 2.25
C ALA A 225 5.23 4.31 2.73
N TYR A 226 4.19 4.05 1.92
CA TYR A 226 2.81 4.30 2.33
C TYR A 226 2.37 3.41 3.49
N HIS A 227 2.65 2.10 3.41
CA HIS A 227 2.30 1.17 4.49
C HIS A 227 2.91 1.58 5.84
N LEU A 228 4.20 1.95 5.85
CA LEU A 228 4.91 2.40 7.06
C LEU A 228 4.40 3.74 7.59
N SER A 229 4.24 4.74 6.72
CA SER A 229 3.93 6.12 7.13
C SER A 229 2.48 6.33 7.58
N LYS A 230 1.54 5.49 7.13
CA LYS A 230 0.10 5.70 7.39
C LYS A 230 -0.56 4.68 8.29
N TYR A 231 -0.20 3.40 8.20
CA TYR A 231 -0.78 2.41 9.11
C TYR A 231 0.04 2.23 10.38
N GLY A 232 1.31 2.67 10.39
CA GLY A 232 2.22 2.46 11.52
C GLY A 232 2.34 0.98 11.93
N ARG A 233 1.99 0.05 11.02
CA ARG A 233 1.89 -1.38 11.29
C ARG A 233 2.38 -2.16 10.09
N GLU A 234 2.99 -3.30 10.39
CA GLU A 234 3.37 -4.31 9.41
C GLU A 234 2.20 -5.29 9.29
N ASP A 235 1.49 -5.26 8.15
CA ASP A 235 0.41 -6.18 7.83
C ASP A 235 0.82 -7.19 6.74
N CYS A 236 -0.12 -8.07 6.35
CA CYS A 236 0.16 -9.08 5.33
C CYS A 236 0.45 -8.45 3.96
N GLU A 237 -0.19 -7.33 3.63
CA GLU A 237 0.05 -6.58 2.41
C GLU A 237 1.47 -5.97 2.39
N TYR A 238 1.93 -5.42 3.52
CA TYR A 238 3.32 -4.96 3.67
C TYR A 238 4.33 -6.11 3.52
N ALA A 239 4.04 -7.28 4.10
CA ALA A 239 4.88 -8.47 3.96
C ALA A 239 4.91 -8.99 2.52
N GLN A 240 3.76 -9.01 1.83
CA GLN A 240 3.65 -9.41 0.44
C GLN A 240 4.43 -8.46 -0.48
N ALA A 241 4.31 -7.15 -0.29
CA ALA A 241 5.07 -6.18 -1.08
C ALA A 241 6.60 -6.34 -0.90
N HIS A 242 7.08 -6.71 0.30
CA HIS A 242 8.48 -7.10 0.48
C HIS A 242 8.83 -8.36 -0.32
N GLY A 243 7.95 -9.37 -0.29
CA GLY A 243 8.12 -10.59 -1.06
C GLY A 243 8.17 -10.35 -2.57
N ASP A 244 7.30 -9.48 -3.07
CA ASP A 244 7.26 -9.10 -4.48
C ASP A 244 8.54 -8.38 -4.91
N VAL A 245 9.05 -7.46 -4.08
CA VAL A 245 10.36 -6.79 -4.29
C VAL A 245 11.50 -7.82 -4.28
N ALA A 246 11.52 -8.72 -3.30
CA ALA A 246 12.52 -9.78 -3.24
C ALA A 246 12.53 -10.61 -4.52
N THR A 247 11.34 -10.99 -5.00
CA THR A 247 11.17 -11.77 -6.22
C THR A 247 11.67 -11.01 -7.46
N LEU A 248 11.33 -9.72 -7.57
CA LEU A 248 11.81 -8.85 -8.65
C LEU A 248 13.35 -8.76 -8.65
N LEU A 249 13.97 -8.54 -7.49
CA LEU A 249 15.42 -8.42 -7.38
C LEU A 249 16.12 -9.73 -7.76
N VAL A 250 15.61 -10.86 -7.24
CA VAL A 250 16.12 -12.20 -7.58
C VAL A 250 15.98 -12.51 -9.07
N MET A 251 14.87 -12.12 -9.70
CA MET A 251 14.70 -12.27 -11.16
C MET A 251 15.83 -11.63 -11.96
N TYR A 252 16.36 -10.49 -11.49
CA TYR A 252 17.39 -9.71 -12.18
C TYR A 252 18.81 -9.97 -11.66
N GLY A 253 18.98 -11.00 -10.81
CA GLY A 253 20.26 -11.47 -10.32
C GLY A 253 20.75 -10.81 -9.03
N ASP A 254 19.95 -9.92 -8.42
CA ASP A 254 20.33 -9.22 -7.21
C ASP A 254 20.01 -10.04 -5.96
N LEU A 255 20.92 -10.95 -5.62
CA LEU A 255 20.74 -11.88 -4.52
C LEU A 255 20.89 -11.20 -3.16
N ALA A 256 21.73 -10.17 -3.04
CA ALA A 256 21.95 -9.44 -1.80
C ALA A 256 20.67 -8.72 -1.34
N ARG A 257 20.10 -7.86 -2.20
CA ARG A 257 18.86 -7.16 -1.88
C ARG A 257 17.67 -8.12 -1.88
N GLY A 258 17.64 -9.09 -2.79
CA GLY A 258 16.63 -10.15 -2.81
C GLY A 258 16.51 -10.87 -1.46
N ARG A 259 17.64 -11.30 -0.90
CA ARG A 259 17.71 -11.89 0.45
C ARG A 259 17.19 -10.94 1.52
N TYR A 260 17.61 -9.67 1.50
CA TYR A 260 17.19 -8.68 2.48
C TYR A 260 15.66 -8.53 2.56
N PHE A 261 15.01 -8.32 1.41
CA PHE A 261 13.57 -8.17 1.35
C PHE A 261 12.83 -9.47 1.69
N ALA A 262 13.35 -10.64 1.27
CA ALA A 262 12.79 -11.93 1.64
C ALA A 262 12.85 -12.19 3.16
N GLN A 263 13.95 -11.83 3.81
CA GLN A 263 14.08 -11.93 5.27
C GLN A 263 13.02 -11.09 5.99
N LYS A 264 12.78 -9.87 5.50
CA LYS A 264 11.77 -8.97 6.07
C LYS A 264 10.36 -9.54 5.88
N ALA A 265 10.02 -10.02 4.68
CA ALA A 265 8.75 -10.69 4.41
C ALA A 265 8.54 -11.89 5.35
N ALA A 266 9.53 -12.80 5.44
CA ALA A 266 9.48 -13.97 6.32
C ALA A 266 9.29 -13.61 7.80
N SER A 267 9.97 -12.56 8.28
CA SER A 267 9.84 -12.07 9.66
C SER A 267 8.43 -11.56 9.95
N VAL A 268 7.85 -10.78 9.04
CA VAL A 268 6.50 -10.25 9.22
C VAL A 268 5.48 -11.39 9.14
N PHE A 269 5.53 -12.25 8.13
CA PHE A 269 4.62 -13.40 8.02
C PHE A 269 4.71 -14.34 9.23
N ARG A 270 5.91 -14.61 9.76
CA ARG A 270 6.07 -15.38 11.00
C ARG A 270 5.31 -14.77 12.17
N THR A 271 5.33 -13.43 12.27
CA THR A 271 4.62 -12.70 13.32
C THR A 271 3.11 -12.75 13.13
N LEU A 272 2.62 -12.59 11.88
CA LEU A 272 1.19 -12.45 11.60
C LEU A 272 0.45 -13.77 11.38
N LEU A 273 1.16 -14.82 10.94
CA LEU A 273 0.59 -16.11 10.53
C LEU A 273 1.17 -17.28 11.34
N GLY A 274 2.30 -17.07 12.01
CA GLY A 274 3.05 -18.10 12.74
C GLY A 274 4.23 -18.67 11.94
N SER A 275 5.16 -19.33 12.64
CA SER A 275 6.33 -19.98 12.02
C SER A 275 5.99 -21.23 11.19
N ASP A 276 4.80 -21.77 11.37
CA ASP A 276 4.25 -22.94 10.68
C ASP A 276 3.45 -22.58 9.42
N SER A 277 3.40 -21.30 9.02
CA SER A 277 2.73 -20.86 7.80
C SER A 277 3.59 -21.08 6.55
N ASN A 278 2.93 -21.31 5.41
CA ASN A 278 3.60 -21.52 4.13
C ASN A 278 4.35 -20.25 3.69
N GLU A 279 3.74 -19.08 3.87
CA GLU A 279 4.31 -17.80 3.50
C GLU A 279 5.60 -17.52 4.28
N ALA A 280 5.60 -17.80 5.59
CA ALA A 280 6.79 -17.63 6.41
C ALA A 280 7.90 -18.61 6.00
N ALA A 281 7.55 -19.85 5.67
CA ALA A 281 8.50 -20.87 5.23
C ALA A 281 9.08 -20.56 3.84
N GLU A 282 8.25 -20.14 2.88
CA GLU A 282 8.62 -19.81 1.51
C GLU A 282 9.63 -18.66 1.47
N PHE A 283 9.31 -17.53 2.10
CA PHE A 283 10.23 -16.39 2.13
C PHE A 283 11.47 -16.66 2.99
N ALA A 284 11.38 -17.52 4.02
CA ALA A 284 12.56 -17.96 4.76
C ALA A 284 13.48 -18.85 3.90
N ALA A 285 12.92 -19.69 3.03
CA ALA A 285 13.70 -20.49 2.07
C ALA A 285 14.36 -19.59 1.01
N MET A 286 13.61 -18.65 0.43
CA MET A 286 14.14 -17.64 -0.50
C MET A 286 15.26 -16.81 0.16
N ALA A 287 15.08 -16.38 1.41
CA ALA A 287 16.11 -15.65 2.14
C ALA A 287 17.39 -16.48 2.39
N ARG A 288 17.26 -17.78 2.58
CA ARG A 288 18.39 -18.69 2.81
C ARG A 288 19.22 -18.86 1.54
N ASP A 289 18.55 -19.06 0.42
CA ASP A 289 19.17 -19.28 -0.88
C ASP A 289 18.30 -18.71 -2.00
N PRO A 290 18.43 -17.42 -2.33
CA PRO A 290 17.60 -16.79 -3.34
C PRO A 290 17.88 -17.32 -4.76
N SER A 291 19.03 -17.95 -4.99
CA SER A 291 19.40 -18.51 -6.29
C SER A 291 18.58 -19.75 -6.68
N ARG A 292 17.95 -20.41 -5.70
CA ARG A 292 17.05 -21.55 -5.92
C ARG A 292 15.62 -21.14 -6.29
N HIS A 293 15.32 -19.84 -6.27
CA HIS A 293 14.00 -19.37 -6.64
C HIS A 293 13.72 -19.63 -8.13
N GLN A 294 12.52 -20.10 -8.46
CA GLN A 294 12.15 -20.53 -9.81
C GLN A 294 12.32 -19.45 -10.90
N GLN A 295 12.26 -18.16 -10.52
CA GLN A 295 12.40 -17.04 -11.46
C GLN A 295 13.82 -16.45 -11.50
N TYR A 296 14.77 -17.00 -10.74
CA TYR A 296 16.16 -16.57 -10.77
C TYR A 296 16.74 -16.75 -12.19
N GLY A 297 17.55 -15.80 -12.64
CA GLY A 297 18.21 -15.86 -13.94
C GLY A 297 17.36 -15.39 -15.13
N PHE A 298 16.19 -14.78 -14.90
CA PHE A 298 15.45 -14.08 -15.96
C PHE A 298 16.32 -13.00 -16.64
N SER A 299 17.10 -12.28 -15.84
CA SER A 299 18.19 -11.42 -16.29
C SER A 299 19.27 -11.38 -15.21
N MET A 300 20.51 -11.04 -15.57
CA MET A 300 21.62 -10.88 -14.61
C MET A 300 22.14 -9.44 -14.56
N LYS A 301 21.31 -8.47 -14.96
CA LYS A 301 21.69 -7.05 -15.05
C LYS A 301 22.06 -6.42 -13.70
N TRP A 302 21.55 -6.96 -12.59
CA TRP A 302 21.80 -6.46 -11.23
C TRP A 302 22.53 -7.51 -10.39
N LYS A 303 23.43 -8.27 -11.02
CA LYS A 303 24.09 -9.41 -10.37
C LYS A 303 24.84 -8.97 -9.11
N THR A 304 24.42 -9.52 -7.97
CA THR A 304 25.13 -9.46 -6.68
C THR A 304 25.17 -10.86 -6.06
N SER A 305 26.15 -11.12 -5.23
CA SER A 305 26.21 -12.31 -4.38
C SER A 305 25.46 -12.10 -3.07
N VAL A 306 25.05 -13.17 -2.40
CA VAL A 306 24.29 -13.09 -1.13
C VAL A 306 25.06 -12.42 0.01
N ASP A 307 26.39 -12.34 -0.09
CA ASP A 307 27.28 -11.82 0.95
C ASP A 307 27.55 -10.31 0.79
N GLU A 308 27.08 -9.69 -0.31
CA GLU A 308 27.21 -8.26 -0.59
C GLU A 308 26.17 -7.39 0.16
N ILE A 309 25.60 -7.91 1.25
CA ILE A 309 24.75 -7.12 2.15
C ILE A 309 25.67 -6.27 3.05
N PRO A 310 25.56 -4.93 3.00
CA PRO A 310 26.45 -4.05 3.76
C PRO A 310 26.18 -4.13 5.26
N TYR A 311 27.26 -4.17 6.05
CA TYR A 311 27.22 -4.22 7.51
C TYR A 311 27.51 -2.84 8.11
N GLY A 312 26.87 -2.52 9.24
CA GLY A 312 27.18 -1.31 10.02
C GLY A 312 26.72 0.02 9.41
N LEU A 313 25.87 0.00 8.39
CA LEU A 313 25.31 1.22 7.80
C LEU A 313 24.35 1.94 8.76
N GLY A 314 24.41 3.28 8.75
CA GLY A 314 23.37 4.11 9.35
C GLY A 314 22.03 3.92 8.63
N SER A 315 20.93 4.35 9.27
CA SER A 315 19.56 4.16 8.73
C SER A 315 19.37 4.75 7.33
N ALA A 316 19.95 5.91 7.06
CA ALA A 316 19.87 6.58 5.76
C ALA A 316 20.65 5.83 4.66
N ASP A 317 21.84 5.32 4.97
CA ASP A 317 22.68 4.62 4.01
C ASP A 317 22.13 3.22 3.70
N LEU A 318 21.56 2.55 4.70
CA LEU A 318 20.85 1.31 4.50
C LEU A 318 19.61 1.51 3.60
N GLU A 319 18.86 2.60 3.78
CA GLU A 319 17.73 2.92 2.92
C GLU A 319 18.17 3.25 1.47
N ASN A 320 19.26 3.99 1.32
CA ASN A 320 19.85 4.26 0.00
C ASN A 320 20.29 2.97 -0.70
N TRP A 321 20.90 2.02 0.03
CA TRP A 321 21.30 0.73 -0.52
C TRP A 321 20.10 -0.14 -0.89
N ARG A 322 19.08 -0.26 -0.03
CA ARG A 322 17.86 -1.06 -0.32
C ARG A 322 17.25 -0.70 -1.65
N TRP A 323 17.20 0.60 -1.93
CA TRP A 323 16.56 1.14 -3.12
C TRP A 323 17.54 1.53 -4.21
N GLU A 324 18.85 1.22 -4.06
CA GLU A 324 20.00 1.77 -4.79
C GLU A 324 19.56 2.84 -5.76
N ARG A 325 19.68 4.12 -5.36
CA ARG A 325 19.32 5.25 -6.22
C ARG A 325 19.70 4.87 -7.63
N LEU A 326 18.69 4.77 -8.49
CA LEU A 326 18.80 4.64 -9.93
C LEU A 326 19.60 5.85 -10.42
N ILE A 327 20.91 5.81 -10.20
CA ILE A 327 21.90 6.67 -10.78
C ILE A 327 22.32 5.85 -11.99
N PRO A 328 21.84 6.18 -13.19
CA PRO A 328 22.55 5.75 -14.38
C PRO A 328 24.00 6.20 -14.16
N GLU A 329 24.94 5.27 -14.14
CA GLU A 329 26.34 5.60 -14.28
C GLU A 329 26.46 6.51 -15.52
N GLY A 330 26.88 7.76 -15.32
CA GLY A 330 27.23 8.65 -16.43
C GLY A 330 26.48 9.98 -16.57
N ILE A 331 25.91 10.60 -15.53
CA ILE A 331 25.50 12.03 -15.65
C ILE A 331 26.12 12.89 -14.54
N ALA A 332 27.22 13.55 -14.90
CA ALA A 332 27.78 14.71 -14.22
C ALA A 332 26.79 15.91 -14.24
N PRO A 333 27.01 16.95 -13.41
CA PRO A 333 25.95 17.76 -12.82
C PRO A 333 25.25 18.67 -13.83
N TYR A 334 23.92 18.64 -13.88
CA TYR A 334 23.17 19.59 -14.70
C TYR A 334 22.73 20.81 -13.90
N GLY A 335 23.54 21.87 -14.02
CA GLY A 335 23.42 23.15 -13.36
C GLY A 335 22.31 24.10 -13.84
N ASP A 336 22.27 25.20 -13.09
CA ASP A 336 21.55 26.47 -13.25
C ASP A 336 20.06 26.52 -12.87
N ILE A 337 19.54 25.65 -12.00
CA ILE A 337 18.33 25.99 -11.23
C ILE A 337 18.66 25.73 -9.76
N PRO A 338 18.56 26.73 -8.87
CA PRO A 338 18.88 26.53 -7.47
C PRO A 338 18.05 25.41 -6.86
N SER A 339 18.69 24.49 -6.13
CA SER A 339 17.97 23.53 -5.29
C SER A 339 17.46 24.23 -4.04
N LYS A 340 16.33 23.76 -3.48
CA LYS A 340 15.77 24.28 -2.22
C LYS A 340 16.77 24.22 -1.05
N GLU A 341 17.70 23.25 -1.09
CA GLU A 341 18.77 23.05 -0.11
C GLU A 341 19.87 24.11 -0.18
N HIS A 342 20.07 24.77 -1.32
CA HIS A 342 21.07 25.82 -1.51
C HIS A 342 20.74 27.11 -0.73
N PHE A 343 19.46 27.40 -0.47
CA PHE A 343 19.02 28.61 0.23
C PHE A 343 19.08 28.52 1.76
N ILE A 344 19.17 27.31 2.32
CA ILE A 344 19.18 27.14 3.79
C ILE A 344 20.57 27.47 4.38
N LYS A 345 21.62 27.50 3.55
CA LYS A 345 23.00 27.75 4.01
C LYS A 345 23.51 29.19 3.84
N GLY A 346 22.74 30.10 3.23
CA GLY A 346 23.16 31.48 3.01
C GLY A 346 22.26 32.47 3.76
N GLY A 347 22.79 33.10 4.80
CA GLY A 347 22.08 34.12 5.60
C GLY A 347 21.46 35.25 4.75
N MET A 348 20.40 35.84 5.28
CA MET A 348 19.60 36.91 4.68
C MET A 348 20.45 38.01 4.00
N SER A 349 20.42 38.09 2.67
CA SER A 349 20.76 39.31 1.93
C SER A 349 20.14 39.32 0.53
N LYS A 350 19.29 40.32 0.29
CA LYS A 350 18.66 40.74 -0.99
C LYS A 350 18.25 39.61 -1.96
N LYS A 351 16.97 39.21 -1.89
CA LYS A 351 16.33 38.32 -2.90
C LYS A 351 16.52 38.91 -4.30
N ARG A 352 17.45 38.36 -5.08
CA ARG A 352 17.45 38.51 -6.54
C ARG A 352 16.36 37.59 -7.06
N HIS A 353 15.35 38.13 -7.74
CA HIS A 353 14.33 37.31 -8.40
C HIS A 353 14.86 36.81 -9.75
N TRP A 354 14.61 35.54 -10.08
CA TRP A 354 15.06 34.91 -11.36
C TRP A 354 13.87 34.26 -12.06
N CYS A 355 13.95 34.05 -13.38
CA CYS A 355 12.90 33.33 -14.11
C CYS A 355 13.46 32.15 -14.92
N TYR A 356 12.67 31.08 -15.01
CA TYR A 356 12.85 29.99 -15.95
C TYR A 356 11.87 30.14 -17.11
N MET A 357 12.37 29.98 -18.34
CA MET A 357 11.56 30.06 -19.56
C MET A 357 11.83 28.86 -20.45
N GLY A 358 10.78 28.25 -20.98
CA GLY A 358 10.94 27.16 -21.94
C GLY A 358 9.65 26.77 -22.66
N GLU A 359 9.79 26.01 -23.73
CA GLU A 359 8.70 25.58 -24.61
C GLU A 359 8.14 24.22 -24.17
N ILE A 360 6.82 24.08 -24.11
CA ILE A 360 6.16 22.80 -23.84
C ILE A 360 6.36 21.87 -25.04
N VAL A 361 7.14 20.81 -24.86
CA VAL A 361 7.41 19.83 -25.92
C VAL A 361 6.56 18.57 -25.80
N LYS A 362 6.05 18.27 -24.59
CA LYS A 362 5.18 17.11 -24.33
C LYS A 362 4.26 17.35 -23.15
N THR A 363 2.99 16.96 -23.29
CA THR A 363 2.02 16.88 -22.20
C THR A 363 1.88 15.42 -21.79
N LYS A 364 1.98 15.14 -20.48
CA LYS A 364 1.73 13.80 -19.92
C LYS A 364 0.47 13.89 -19.07
N PHE A 365 -0.60 13.25 -19.55
CA PHE A 365 -1.90 13.19 -18.88
C PHE A 365 -1.88 12.15 -17.75
N LEU A 366 -1.18 12.46 -16.67
CA LEU A 366 -1.29 11.79 -15.37
C LEU A 366 -1.74 12.85 -14.37
N HIS A 367 -2.55 12.52 -13.38
CA HIS A 367 -2.99 13.49 -12.38
C HIS A 367 -2.04 13.45 -11.17
N PRO A 368 -1.40 14.58 -10.77
CA PRO A 368 -1.49 15.92 -11.33
C PRO A 368 -0.73 16.07 -12.67
N VAL A 369 -1.25 16.94 -13.57
CA VAL A 369 -0.75 17.17 -14.94
C VAL A 369 0.76 17.32 -14.95
N GLN A 370 1.46 16.69 -15.90
CA GLN A 370 2.90 16.86 -16.04
C GLN A 370 3.23 17.44 -17.41
N LEU A 371 4.07 18.48 -17.44
CA LEU A 371 4.56 19.09 -18.67
C LEU A 371 6.06 18.81 -18.81
N GLU A 372 6.50 18.46 -20.00
CA GLU A 372 7.92 18.44 -20.37
C GLU A 372 8.22 19.74 -21.10
N VAL A 373 9.15 20.51 -20.56
CA VAL A 373 9.50 21.84 -21.05
C VAL A 373 10.95 21.83 -21.51
N LYS A 374 11.23 22.37 -22.70
CA LYS A 374 12.57 22.48 -23.28
C LYS A 374 13.09 23.91 -23.15
N ASP A 375 14.28 24.10 -22.60
CA ASP A 375 14.93 25.41 -22.50
C ASP A 375 15.60 25.84 -23.83
N SER A 376 16.21 27.04 -23.85
CA SER A 376 16.94 27.58 -25.01
C SER A 376 18.17 26.77 -25.44
N ARG A 377 18.64 25.83 -24.61
CA ARG A 377 19.81 24.96 -24.86
C ARG A 377 19.37 23.53 -25.18
N ASP A 378 18.13 23.36 -25.61
CA ASP A 378 17.51 22.06 -25.88
C ASP A 378 17.39 21.11 -24.67
N LYS A 379 17.65 21.60 -23.45
CA LYS A 379 17.56 20.79 -22.23
C LYS A 379 16.10 20.62 -21.84
N LYS A 380 15.68 19.37 -21.63
CA LYS A 380 14.32 19.03 -21.20
C LYS A 380 14.25 18.93 -19.68
N ILE A 381 13.23 19.57 -19.09
CA ILE A 381 12.94 19.54 -17.66
C ILE A 381 11.46 19.21 -17.47
N ALA A 382 11.17 18.40 -16.47
CA ALA A 382 9.80 18.09 -16.08
C ALA A 382 9.25 19.16 -15.13
N LEU A 383 8.05 19.66 -15.43
CA LEU A 383 7.29 20.58 -14.60
C LEU A 383 6.14 19.82 -13.94
N HIS A 384 6.09 19.91 -12.62
CA HIS A 384 5.12 19.21 -11.78
C HIS A 384 4.32 20.20 -10.96
N PHE A 385 3.07 19.87 -10.63
CA PHE A 385 2.15 20.74 -9.89
C PHE A 385 1.67 20.07 -8.60
N TYR A 386 2.60 19.81 -7.68
CA TYR A 386 2.32 19.16 -6.39
C TYR A 386 2.31 20.18 -5.25
N SER A 387 1.16 20.52 -4.66
CA SER A 387 1.11 21.39 -3.48
C SER A 387 1.26 20.60 -2.17
N SER A 388 2.24 20.99 -1.34
CA SER A 388 2.43 20.42 0.01
C SER A 388 1.52 21.05 1.08
N ASN A 389 0.96 22.24 0.84
CA ASN A 389 0.10 22.98 1.77
C ASN A 389 -0.89 23.86 1.00
N THR A 390 -2.07 23.34 0.63
CA THR A 390 -3.35 24.07 0.41
C THR A 390 -4.38 23.15 -0.26
N SER A 391 -5.66 23.47 -0.08
CA SER A 391 -6.86 22.78 -0.60
C SER A 391 -7.05 22.87 -2.11
N ASP A 392 -6.03 23.20 -2.90
CA ASP A 392 -6.07 23.17 -4.36
C ASP A 392 -5.22 22.00 -4.85
N THR A 393 -5.81 20.82 -4.83
CA THR A 393 -5.25 19.58 -5.38
C THR A 393 -5.26 19.66 -6.91
N GLY A 394 -4.23 20.26 -7.51
CA GLY A 394 -3.88 20.00 -8.91
C GLY A 394 -4.96 20.26 -9.96
N ASN A 395 -5.93 21.16 -9.69
CA ASN A 395 -6.97 21.54 -10.65
C ASN A 395 -6.61 22.82 -11.43
N SER A 396 -5.36 23.25 -11.34
CA SER A 396 -5.02 24.65 -11.56
C SER A 396 -4.72 25.01 -13.04
N LEU A 397 -4.55 24.02 -13.93
CA LEU A 397 -4.46 24.23 -15.38
C LEU A 397 -5.62 23.54 -16.10
N ARG A 398 -6.57 24.33 -16.62
CA ARG A 398 -7.70 23.82 -17.41
C ARG A 398 -7.22 23.31 -18.77
N PRO A 399 -7.84 22.25 -19.32
CA PRO A 399 -7.61 21.85 -20.72
C PRO A 399 -7.79 23.06 -21.65
N GLY A 400 -6.79 23.34 -22.49
CA GLY A 400 -6.75 24.52 -23.38
C GLY A 400 -5.86 25.68 -22.90
N GLN A 401 -5.42 25.70 -21.63
CA GLN A 401 -4.46 26.70 -21.12
C GLN A 401 -2.99 26.33 -21.39
N TYR A 402 -2.74 25.14 -21.92
CA TYR A 402 -1.42 24.62 -22.23
C TYR A 402 -1.53 23.67 -23.42
N GLN A 403 -0.58 23.78 -24.37
CA GLN A 403 -0.42 22.81 -25.45
C GLN A 403 1.04 22.75 -25.88
N LYS A 404 1.38 21.70 -26.65
CA LYS A 404 2.70 21.60 -27.25
C LYS A 404 2.97 22.83 -28.13
N GLY A 405 4.16 23.42 -28.00
CA GLY A 405 4.56 24.66 -28.69
C GLY A 405 4.34 25.93 -27.86
N TYR A 406 3.56 25.89 -26.77
CA TYR A 406 3.37 27.06 -25.90
C TYR A 406 4.61 27.32 -25.06
N THR A 407 4.86 28.60 -24.78
CA THR A 407 5.96 29.03 -23.91
C THR A 407 5.49 29.17 -22.48
N VAL A 408 6.24 28.59 -21.56
CA VAL A 408 6.05 28.68 -20.10
C VAL A 408 7.11 29.59 -19.52
N VAL A 409 6.68 30.54 -18.68
CA VAL A 409 7.55 31.40 -17.87
C VAL A 409 7.22 31.17 -16.40
N ILE A 410 8.24 30.90 -15.59
CA ILE A 410 8.13 30.62 -14.15
C ILE A 410 9.06 31.56 -13.39
N LEU A 411 8.50 32.36 -12.50
CA LEU A 411 9.25 33.23 -11.59
C LEU A 411 9.73 32.44 -10.37
N ASP A 412 10.96 32.72 -9.95
CA ASP A 412 11.67 32.09 -8.83
C ASP A 412 11.64 30.55 -8.87
N ALA A 413 11.79 29.99 -10.07
CA ALA A 413 11.76 28.55 -10.28
C ALA A 413 12.82 27.85 -9.41
N LEU A 414 12.39 26.82 -8.66
CA LEU A 414 13.25 26.01 -7.82
C LEU A 414 13.26 24.56 -8.32
N GLN A 415 14.44 23.96 -8.27
CA GLN A 415 14.57 22.54 -8.58
C GLN A 415 14.16 21.71 -7.37
N TYR A 416 13.25 20.79 -7.61
CA TYR A 416 12.78 19.79 -6.66
C TYR A 416 13.22 18.41 -7.12
N ARG A 417 13.70 17.62 -6.16
CA ARG A 417 13.95 16.20 -6.35
C ARG A 417 12.70 15.46 -5.93
N PHE A 418 12.03 14.82 -6.87
CA PHE A 418 10.87 13.98 -6.64
C PHE A 418 11.26 12.50 -6.72
N GLU A 419 10.39 11.63 -6.22
CA GLU A 419 10.58 10.17 -6.26
C GLU A 419 10.66 9.59 -7.68
N PHE A 420 10.17 10.33 -8.69
CA PHE A 420 10.12 9.93 -10.11
C PHE A 420 11.07 10.73 -11.02
N GLY A 421 11.98 11.54 -10.45
CA GLY A 421 12.95 12.34 -11.20
C GLY A 421 13.16 13.75 -10.62
N SER A 422 14.06 14.52 -11.23
CA SER A 422 14.28 15.93 -10.85
C SER A 422 13.52 16.85 -11.81
N GLY A 423 12.87 17.87 -11.27
CA GLY A 423 12.04 18.79 -12.05
C GLY A 423 11.76 20.08 -11.29
N ILE A 424 10.89 20.93 -11.84
CA ILE A 424 10.40 22.12 -11.15
C ILE A 424 9.06 21.75 -10.48
N ASN A 425 8.90 22.04 -9.20
CA ASN A 425 7.58 21.97 -8.55
C ASN A 425 6.94 23.35 -8.58
N GLN A 426 5.79 23.47 -9.23
CA GLN A 426 5.00 24.68 -9.25
C GLN A 426 3.79 24.55 -8.34
N GLU A 427 3.95 25.06 -7.10
CA GLU A 427 2.87 25.11 -6.11
C GLU A 427 1.99 26.36 -6.28
N ASP A 428 2.57 27.50 -6.67
CA ASP A 428 1.86 28.78 -6.84
C ASP A 428 1.75 29.16 -8.32
N LEU A 429 0.58 28.91 -8.93
CA LEU A 429 0.36 29.26 -10.33
C LEU A 429 0.41 30.77 -10.63
N ARG A 430 0.33 31.65 -9.63
CA ARG A 430 0.48 33.10 -9.87
C ARG A 430 1.91 33.45 -10.31
N MET A 431 2.86 32.59 -9.97
CA MET A 431 4.27 32.71 -10.35
C MET A 431 4.57 32.06 -11.72
N MET A 432 3.54 31.60 -12.44
CA MET A 432 3.68 30.95 -13.75
C MET A 432 2.70 31.54 -14.77
N LYS A 433 3.15 31.71 -16.02
CA LYS A 433 2.27 32.01 -17.17
C LYS A 433 2.60 31.10 -18.34
N VAL A 434 1.57 30.74 -19.11
CA VAL A 434 1.68 29.99 -20.36
C VAL A 434 1.13 30.86 -21.48
N LYS A 435 1.85 31.00 -22.61
CA LYS A 435 1.44 31.84 -23.74
C LYS A 435 1.60 31.11 -25.09
N ASP A 436 0.68 31.43 -26.00
CA ASP A 436 0.52 30.81 -27.32
C ASP A 436 1.65 31.19 -28.29
N ASP A 437 2.23 32.39 -28.18
CA ASP A 437 3.30 32.80 -29.09
C ASP A 437 4.30 33.76 -28.43
N CYS A 438 5.41 33.20 -27.97
CA CYS A 438 6.63 33.94 -27.65
C CYS A 438 7.78 33.19 -28.30
N ARG A 439 8.10 33.53 -29.56
CA ARG A 439 9.37 33.08 -30.15
C ARG A 439 10.51 33.49 -29.22
N MET A 440 11.35 32.53 -28.87
CA MET A 440 12.54 32.71 -28.04
C MET A 440 13.54 33.61 -28.78
N THR A 441 13.39 34.93 -28.70
CA THR A 441 14.44 35.87 -29.13
C THR A 441 15.46 35.99 -28.01
N GLN A 442 16.72 35.64 -28.34
CA GLN A 442 17.80 35.43 -27.40
C GLN A 442 18.19 36.70 -26.62
N PRO A 443 18.43 36.55 -25.30
CA PRO A 443 19.55 37.19 -24.63
C PRO A 443 20.63 36.12 -24.43
N GLU A 444 21.85 36.37 -24.92
CA GLU A 444 22.97 35.44 -24.74
C GLU A 444 23.24 35.16 -23.25
N GLY A 445 23.29 33.88 -22.89
CA GLY A 445 23.79 33.39 -21.60
C GLY A 445 22.72 32.92 -20.61
N SER A 446 22.75 31.62 -20.30
CA SER A 446 22.02 30.87 -19.25
C SER A 446 20.49 30.84 -19.34
N GLY A 447 19.89 29.66 -19.08
CA GLY A 447 18.43 29.47 -19.00
C GLY A 447 17.76 30.16 -17.80
N LEU A 448 18.53 30.90 -17.00
CA LEU A 448 18.08 31.82 -15.95
C LEU A 448 18.28 33.25 -16.45
N VAL A 449 17.19 33.96 -16.70
CA VAL A 449 17.29 35.38 -17.04
C VAL A 449 17.07 36.19 -15.75
N PRO A 450 18.03 37.05 -15.34
CA PRO A 450 17.79 38.00 -14.27
C PRO A 450 16.61 38.91 -14.65
N LEU A 451 15.68 39.18 -13.73
CA LEU A 451 14.45 39.92 -14.05
C LEU A 451 14.71 41.21 -14.84
N HIS A 452 15.78 41.94 -14.53
CA HIS A 452 16.16 43.21 -15.18
C HIS A 452 16.66 43.08 -16.65
N ARG A 453 16.84 41.87 -17.19
CA ARG A 453 17.25 41.61 -18.58
C ARG A 453 16.09 41.14 -19.47
N ILE A 454 14.89 40.98 -18.91
CA ILE A 454 13.69 40.64 -19.66
C ILE A 454 13.10 41.96 -20.18
N PRO A 455 12.72 42.09 -21.47
CA PRO A 455 12.12 43.31 -21.99
C PRO A 455 10.95 43.77 -21.11
N ASP A 456 10.89 45.06 -20.75
CA ASP A 456 9.90 45.62 -19.80
C ASP A 456 8.44 45.28 -20.16
N VAL A 457 8.16 45.08 -21.46
CA VAL A 457 6.85 44.67 -21.98
C VAL A 457 6.45 43.25 -21.53
N LEU A 458 7.41 42.35 -21.32
CA LEU A 458 7.15 40.99 -20.81
C LEU A 458 6.90 40.99 -19.30
N ILE A 459 7.64 41.81 -18.54
CA ILE A 459 7.51 41.95 -17.08
C ILE A 459 6.21 42.67 -16.71
N GLN A 460 5.86 43.76 -17.42
CA GLN A 460 4.60 44.48 -17.21
C GLN A 460 3.35 43.60 -17.47
N ARG A 461 3.46 42.61 -18.36
CA ARG A 461 2.38 41.63 -18.61
C ARG A 461 2.39 40.41 -17.68
N LEU A 462 3.40 40.27 -16.82
CA LEU A 462 3.51 39.21 -15.80
C LEU A 462 2.99 39.68 -14.42
N LEU A 463 3.02 40.99 -14.15
CA LEU A 463 2.67 41.61 -12.86
C LEU A 463 1.26 42.24 -12.78
N ILE A 464 0.41 42.05 -13.80
CA ILE A 464 -1.03 42.45 -13.78
C ILE A 464 -1.91 41.21 -13.90
#